data_AF-A0AAE2SCK0-F1
#
_entry.id   AF-A0AAE2SCK0-F1
#
_cell.length_a   1.000
_cell.length_b   1.000
_cell.length_c   1.000
_cell.angle_alpha   90.00
_cell.angle_beta   90.00
_cell.angle_gamma   90.00
#
_symmetry.space_group_name_H-M   'P 1'
#
loop_
_entity.id
_entity.type
_entity.pdbx_description
1 polymer ?
#
loop_
_entity_poly.entity_id
_entity_poly.type
_entity_poly.pdbx_seq_one_letter_code
_entity_poly.pdbx_strand_id
1 'polypeptide(L)'
;MQKWSSVLCSIALTLSATAETPKQLTWQNFDQVADDVRLKPSDETYQKVSWLDTVLQGQQQAQRQDKPLLLWLYFGDPRANC
;
A
#
# COMPACT_ATOMS: atom_id res chain seq x y z
N MET A 1 14.11 41.17 -21.65
CA MET A 1 13.15 41.07 -20.53
C MET A 1 12.13 39.99 -20.90
N GLN A 2 12.30 38.78 -20.36
CA GLN A 2 11.59 37.57 -20.78
C GLN A 2 10.50 37.25 -19.75
N LYS A 3 9.23 37.43 -20.13
CA LYS A 3 8.08 37.23 -19.26
C LYS A 3 7.74 35.73 -19.21
N TRP A 4 7.94 35.10 -18.05
CA TRP A 4 7.48 33.74 -17.78
C TRP A 4 6.02 33.79 -17.35
N SER A 5 5.12 33.30 -18.20
CA SER A 5 3.72 33.10 -17.85
C SER A 5 3.55 31.74 -17.16
N SER A 6 3.38 31.76 -15.84
CA SER A 6 3.06 30.58 -15.03
C SER A 6 1.66 30.08 -15.35
N VAL A 7 1.56 28.93 -16.02
CA VAL A 7 0.28 28.23 -16.23
C VAL A 7 -0.03 27.43 -14.96
N LEU A 8 -0.99 27.93 -14.17
CA LEU A 8 -1.61 27.20 -13.06
C LEU A 8 -2.51 26.10 -13.62
N CYS A 9 -2.01 24.87 -13.63
CA CYS A 9 -2.80 23.68 -13.99
C CYS A 9 -3.55 23.20 -12.74
N SER A 10 -4.82 23.58 -12.62
CA SER A 10 -5.71 23.11 -11.56
C SER A 10 -6.07 21.64 -11.79
N ILE A 11 -5.47 20.74 -11.01
CA ILE A 11 -5.84 19.32 -11.00
C ILE A 11 -7.17 19.18 -10.25
N ALA A 12 -8.25 18.94 -10.98
CA ALA A 12 -9.52 18.55 -10.39
C ALA A 12 -9.42 17.08 -9.94
N LEU A 13 -9.31 16.83 -8.63
CA LEU A 13 -9.48 15.49 -8.07
C LEU A 13 -10.95 15.08 -8.17
N THR A 14 -11.28 14.22 -9.14
CA THR A 14 -12.56 13.50 -9.13
C THR A 14 -12.48 12.35 -8.14
N LEU A 15 -13.01 12.57 -6.92
CA LEU A 15 -13.18 11.52 -5.93
C LEU A 15 -14.24 10.54 -6.44
N SER A 16 -13.82 9.36 -6.88
CA SER A 16 -14.75 8.31 -7.30
C SER A 16 -15.51 7.81 -6.07
N ALA A 17 -16.83 7.69 -6.20
CA ALA A 17 -17.72 7.24 -5.14
C ALA A 17 -17.28 5.86 -4.60
N THR A 18 -17.31 5.73 -3.28
CA THR A 18 -17.01 4.49 -2.56
C THR A 18 -17.99 3.39 -2.99
N ALA A 19 -17.48 2.32 -3.59
CA ALA A 19 -18.25 1.10 -3.80
C ALA A 19 -18.81 0.63 -2.45
N GLU A 20 -20.12 0.43 -2.34
CA GLU A 20 -20.74 -0.07 -1.12
C GLU A 20 -20.35 -1.54 -0.92
N THR A 21 -19.65 -1.83 0.17
CA THR A 21 -19.33 -3.22 0.54
C THR A 21 -20.63 -4.00 0.79
N PRO A 22 -20.84 -5.16 0.16
CA PRO A 22 -22.01 -5.99 0.40
C PRO A 22 -22.12 -6.36 1.89
N LYS A 23 -23.30 -6.15 2.49
CA LYS A 23 -23.53 -6.43 3.93
C LYS A 23 -23.60 -7.94 4.25
N GLN A 24 -23.81 -8.77 3.24
CA GLN A 24 -23.94 -10.23 3.38
C GLN A 24 -23.28 -10.92 2.19
N LEU A 25 -22.59 -12.03 2.45
CA LEU A 25 -22.09 -12.94 1.41
C LEU A 25 -23.21 -13.90 1.00
N THR A 26 -23.55 -13.94 -0.28
CA THR A 26 -24.55 -14.82 -0.86
C THR A 26 -23.97 -15.52 -2.09
N TRP A 27 -24.61 -16.60 -2.55
CA TRP A 27 -24.17 -17.28 -3.78
C TRP A 27 -24.21 -16.38 -5.01
N GLN A 28 -25.04 -15.34 -5.03
CA GLN A 28 -25.13 -14.40 -6.15
C GLN A 28 -23.98 -13.39 -6.19
N ASN A 29 -23.38 -13.05 -5.04
CA ASN A 29 -22.29 -12.06 -4.97
C ASN A 29 -20.93 -12.70 -4.64
N PHE A 30 -20.88 -14.01 -4.50
CA PHE A 30 -19.67 -14.75 -4.13
C PHE A 30 -18.52 -14.46 -5.09
N ASP A 31 -18.74 -14.62 -6.40
CA ASP A 31 -17.69 -14.44 -7.41
C ASP A 31 -17.13 -13.01 -7.40
N GLN A 32 -18.01 -12.02 -7.22
CA GLN A 32 -17.61 -10.62 -7.12
C GLN A 32 -16.72 -10.38 -5.89
N VAL A 33 -17.16 -10.85 -4.72
CA VAL A 33 -16.39 -10.68 -3.48
C VAL A 33 -15.07 -11.45 -3.56
N ALA A 34 -15.07 -12.65 -4.15
CA ALA A 34 -13.87 -13.44 -4.36
C ALA A 34 -12.85 -12.70 -5.24
N ASP A 35 -13.30 -12.07 -6.32
CA ASP A 35 -12.43 -11.26 -7.19
C ASP A 35 -11.88 -10.00 -6.51
N ASP A 36 -12.61 -9.42 -5.56
CA ASP A 36 -12.15 -8.25 -4.81
C ASP A 36 -11.06 -8.61 -3.79
N VAL A 37 -11.18 -9.76 -3.13
CA VAL A 37 -10.29 -10.21 -2.05
C VAL A 37 -9.14 -11.11 -2.51
N ARG A 38 -9.18 -11.63 -3.74
CA ARG A 38 -8.08 -12.44 -4.27
C ARG A 38 -6.78 -11.64 -4.25
N LEU A 39 -5.67 -12.34 -3.98
CA LEU A 39 -4.34 -11.76 -4.01
C LEU A 39 -4.06 -11.14 -5.39
N LYS A 40 -3.77 -9.84 -5.42
CA LYS A 40 -3.40 -9.12 -6.63
C LYS A 40 -1.87 -9.06 -6.72
N PRO A 41 -1.29 -8.96 -7.93
CA PRO A 41 0.15 -8.76 -8.07
C PRO A 41 0.69 -7.52 -7.36
N SER A 42 -0.17 -6.50 -7.12
CA SER A 42 0.17 -5.32 -6.33
C SER A 42 0.39 -5.64 -4.85
N ASP A 43 -0.32 -6.64 -4.32
CA ASP A 43 -0.29 -7.01 -2.91
C ASP A 43 1.01 -7.75 -2.58
N GLU A 44 1.67 -8.35 -3.59
CA GLU A 44 2.97 -9.01 -3.48
C GLU A 44 4.17 -8.05 -3.47
N THR A 45 3.94 -6.73 -3.44
CA THR A 45 5.02 -5.73 -3.44
C THR A 45 6.00 -5.91 -2.28
N TYR A 46 5.55 -6.49 -1.16
CA TYR A 46 6.42 -6.81 -0.01
C TYR A 46 7.56 -7.78 -0.38
N GLN A 47 7.40 -8.62 -1.41
CA GLN A 47 8.45 -9.52 -1.87
C GLN A 47 9.63 -8.80 -2.54
N LYS A 48 9.39 -7.57 -3.02
CA LYS A 48 10.43 -6.73 -3.66
C LYS A 48 11.26 -5.95 -2.64
N VAL A 49 10.84 -5.94 -1.37
CA VAL A 49 11.55 -5.26 -0.29
C VAL A 49 12.73 -6.12 0.12
N SER A 50 13.93 -5.53 0.18
CA SER A 50 15.11 -6.17 0.74
C SER A 50 15.00 -6.20 2.27
N TRP A 51 14.42 -7.27 2.80
CA TRP A 51 14.33 -7.51 4.23
C TRP A 51 15.72 -7.75 4.82
N LEU A 52 15.96 -7.17 6.00
CA LEU A 52 17.18 -7.39 6.77
C LEU A 52 16.89 -8.47 7.83
N ASP A 53 17.89 -9.26 8.17
CA ASP A 53 17.74 -10.41 9.08
C ASP A 53 17.30 -9.98 10.49
N THR A 54 17.63 -8.76 10.89
CA THR A 54 17.28 -8.22 12.21
C THR A 54 16.84 -6.76 12.17
N VAL A 55 15.98 -6.39 13.13
CA VAL A 55 15.57 -5.00 13.36
C VAL A 55 16.78 -4.10 13.61
N LEU A 56 17.78 -4.59 14.36
CA LEU A 56 19.00 -3.83 14.69
C LEU A 56 19.80 -3.44 13.43
N GLN A 57 19.95 -4.37 12.47
CA GLN A 57 20.59 -4.08 11.20
C GLN A 57 19.84 -2.98 10.43
N GLY A 58 18.51 -3.05 10.40
CA GLY A 58 17.67 -2.02 9.77
C GLY A 58 17.85 -0.66 10.41
N GLN A 59 17.85 -0.60 11.73
CA GLN A 59 18.10 0.64 12.46
C GLN A 59 19.47 1.24 12.10
N GLN A 60 20.54 0.45 12.18
CA GLN A 60 21.90 0.91 11.89
C GLN A 60 22.06 1.37 10.44
N GLN A 61 21.39 0.72 9.48
CA GLN A 61 21.43 1.13 8.08
C GLN A 61 20.68 2.44 7.85
N ALA A 62 19.48 2.61 8.40
CA ALA A 62 18.72 3.84 8.23
C ALA A 62 19.41 5.05 8.87
N GLN A 63 19.99 4.88 10.06
CA GLN A 63 20.80 5.91 10.72
C GLN A 63 21.99 6.35 9.84
N ARG A 64 22.71 5.41 9.23
CA ARG A 64 23.82 5.71 8.31
C ARG A 64 23.38 6.43 7.04
N GLN A 65 22.14 6.24 6.61
CA GLN A 65 21.59 6.85 5.41
C GLN A 65 20.82 8.15 5.68
N ASP A 66 20.82 8.63 6.93
CA ASP A 66 20.00 9.77 7.39
C ASP A 66 18.52 9.64 6.99
N LYS A 67 17.99 8.41 7.09
CA LYS A 67 16.59 8.10 6.75
C LYS A 67 15.75 7.94 8.01
N PRO A 68 14.52 8.50 8.02
CA PRO A 68 13.59 8.25 9.12
C PRO A 68 13.21 6.76 9.17
N LEU A 69 13.14 6.22 10.39
CA LEU A 69 12.72 4.84 10.65
C LEU A 69 11.23 4.81 10.98
N LEU A 70 10.44 4.13 10.15
CA LEU A 70 9.09 3.71 10.50
C LEU A 70 9.16 2.29 11.03
N LEU A 71 8.94 2.11 12.33
CA LEU A 71 8.86 0.79 12.94
C LEU A 71 7.42 0.29 12.84
N TRP A 72 7.15 -0.58 11.87
CA TRP A 72 5.86 -1.26 11.78
C TRP A 72 5.92 -2.57 12.58
N LEU A 73 5.44 -2.52 13.83
CA LEU A 73 5.32 -3.70 14.68
C LEU A 73 4.02 -4.43 14.32
N TYR A 74 4.14 -5.61 13.72
CA TYR A 74 3.04 -6.53 13.52
C TYR A 74 3.14 -7.68 14.51
N PHE A 75 2.13 -7.83 15.37
CA PHE A 75 2.04 -8.93 16.33
C PHE A 75 1.16 -10.04 15.73
N GLY A 76 1.75 -10.85 14.84
CA GLY A 76 1.12 -12.01 14.21
C GLY A 76 2.13 -12.74 13.31
N ASP A 77 1.88 -14.00 12.97
CA ASP A 77 2.70 -14.73 11.98
C ASP A 77 2.20 -14.37 10.57
N PRO A 78 2.95 -13.62 9.74
CA PRO A 78 2.53 -13.30 8.37
C PRO A 78 2.54 -14.52 7.45
N ARG A 79 3.08 -15.67 7.90
CA ARG A 79 3.02 -16.95 7.19
C ARG A 79 1.78 -17.75 7.55
N ALA A 80 0.92 -17.26 8.45
CA ALA A 80 -0.42 -17.80 8.64
C ALA A 80 -1.27 -17.43 7.42
N ASN A 81 -0.88 -17.99 6.27
CA ASN A 81 -1.70 -18.09 5.08
C ASN A 81 -2.88 -18.99 5.46
N CYS A 82 -3.98 -18.36 5.86
CA CYS A 82 -5.30 -18.98 5.86
C CYS A 82 -6.12 -18.26 4.79
#